data_AF-A0AAW2HT84-F1
#
_entry.id   AF-A0AAW2HT84-F1
#
_cell.length_a   1.000
_cell.length_b   1.000
_cell.length_c   1.000
_cell.angle_alpha   90.00
_cell.angle_beta   90.00
_cell.angle_gamma   90.00
#
_symmetry.space_group_name_H-M   'P 1'
#
loop_
_entity.id
_entity.type
_entity.pdbx_description
1 polymer ?
#
loop_
_entity_poly.entity_id
_entity_poly.type
_entity_poly.pdbx_seq_one_letter_code
_entity_poly.pdbx_strand_id
1 'polypeptide(L)'
;MSVGCHDPDLDVRVKKATERISENMHIIANEPSLAFYRLQEHVRKVMPSMVQKRMEVSGLHQDLQGCCYDVEYALSAVKAMEKADVNFQNTQALLKNAVFLRQQLKYEESRRNKKDPQSAFKRLSAHITLDLPDLPDALRETANKVESIMAHARQGGP
;
A
#
# COMPACT_ATOMS: atom_id res chain seq x y z
N MET A 1 51.93 1.44 36.24
CA MET A 1 51.21 0.90 37.41
C MET A 1 50.24 1.98 37.85
N SER A 2 48.94 1.79 37.58
CA SER A 2 47.93 2.84 37.80
C SER A 2 47.60 2.95 39.28
N VAL A 3 47.75 4.17 39.80
CA VAL A 3 47.44 4.56 41.18
C VAL A 3 45.96 4.29 41.43
N GLY A 4 45.65 3.50 42.45
CA GLY A 4 44.28 3.23 42.88
C GLY A 4 43.59 4.54 43.26
N CYS A 5 42.46 4.82 42.60
CA CYS A 5 41.57 5.90 42.98
C CYS A 5 40.92 5.52 44.32
N HIS A 6 41.47 6.04 45.42
CA HIS A 6 40.86 5.96 46.74
C HIS A 6 39.63 6.88 46.72
N ASP A 7 38.44 6.30 46.81
CA ASP A 7 37.17 7.04 46.86
C ASP A 7 36.81 7.30 48.34
N PRO A 8 37.12 8.49 48.88
CA PRO A 8 36.90 8.79 50.29
C PRO A 8 35.41 8.77 50.67
N ASP A 9 34.50 9.03 49.73
CA ASP A 9 33.07 8.95 49.97
C ASP A 9 32.62 7.51 50.14
N LEU A 10 33.19 6.60 49.35
CA LEU A 10 32.96 5.17 49.51
C LEU A 10 33.44 4.70 50.88
N ASP A 11 34.62 5.13 51.33
CA ASP A 11 35.17 4.72 52.63
C ASP A 11 34.34 5.23 53.81
N VAL A 12 33.84 6.47 53.75
CA VAL A 12 32.91 7.01 54.76
C VAL A 12 31.61 6.19 54.79
N ARG A 13 31.08 5.82 53.62
CA ARG A 13 29.87 4.99 53.52
C ARG A 13 30.09 3.58 54.06
N VAL A 14 31.23 2.95 53.72
CA VAL A 14 31.60 1.62 54.22
C VAL A 14 31.74 1.67 55.73
N LYS A 15 32.48 2.64 56.28
CA LYS A 15 32.66 2.79 57.72
C LYS A 15 31.31 2.94 58.44
N LYS A 16 30.44 3.81 57.95
CA LYS A 16 29.10 4.02 58.51
C LYS A 16 28.22 2.77 58.41
N ALA A 17 28.34 2.00 57.33
CA ALA A 17 27.63 0.73 57.17
C ALA A 17 28.13 -0.31 58.18
N THR A 18 29.45 -0.45 58.33
CA THR A 18 30.08 -1.39 59.27
C THR A 18 29.73 -1.06 60.72
N GLU A 19 29.77 0.21 61.11
CA GLU A 19 29.37 0.65 62.46
C GLU A 19 27.92 0.27 62.75
N ARG A 20 27.01 0.52 61.81
CA ARG A 20 25.59 0.13 61.94
C ARG A 20 25.40 -1.38 62.02
N ILE A 21 26.15 -2.16 61.25
CA ILE A 21 26.08 -3.63 61.29
C ILE A 21 26.56 -4.13 62.66
N SER A 22 27.67 -3.61 63.18
CA SER A 22 28.22 -3.99 64.49
C SER A 22 27.27 -3.66 65.63
N GLU A 23 26.67 -2.46 65.63
CA GLU A 23 25.66 -2.07 66.62
C GLU A 23 24.44 -2.99 66.56
N ASN A 24 23.91 -3.25 65.36
CA ASN A 24 22.75 -4.13 65.20
C ASN A 24 23.06 -5.57 65.64
N MET A 25 24.29 -6.06 65.41
CA MET A 25 24.71 -7.38 65.87
C MET A 25 24.76 -7.47 67.39
N HIS A 26 25.22 -6.41 68.07
CA HIS A 26 25.18 -6.33 69.52
C HIS A 26 23.75 -6.33 70.07
N ILE A 27 22.83 -5.61 69.43
CA ILE A 27 21.41 -5.58 69.82
C ILE A 27 20.78 -6.95 69.61
N ILE A 28 21.03 -7.62 68.48
CA ILE A 28 20.49 -8.96 68.21
C ILE A 28 20.98 -9.98 69.26
N ALA A 29 22.26 -9.93 69.63
CA ALA A 29 22.85 -10.89 70.55
C ALA A 29 22.39 -10.72 72.00
N ASN A 30 22.02 -9.50 72.42
CA ASN A 30 21.72 -9.19 73.83
C ASN A 30 20.26 -8.80 74.06
N GLU A 31 19.56 -8.25 73.05
CA GLU A 31 18.16 -7.83 73.11
C GLU A 31 17.38 -8.26 71.85
N PRO A 32 17.13 -9.58 71.68
CA PRO A 32 16.51 -10.11 70.46
C PRO A 32 15.10 -9.54 70.19
N SER A 33 14.33 -9.22 71.24
CA SER A 33 13.00 -8.61 71.09
C SER A 33 13.05 -7.23 70.44
N LEU A 34 14.04 -6.40 70.80
CA LEU A 34 14.23 -5.08 70.20
C LEU A 34 14.66 -5.20 68.73
N ALA A 35 15.51 -6.18 68.41
CA ALA A 35 15.89 -6.47 67.04
C ALA A 35 14.69 -6.85 66.16
N PHE A 36 13.82 -7.76 66.64
CA PHE A 36 12.61 -8.15 65.91
C PHE A 36 11.64 -6.99 65.73
N TYR A 37 11.47 -6.11 66.73
CA TYR A 37 10.65 -4.92 66.61
C TYR A 37 11.16 -3.97 65.52
N ARG A 38 12.47 -3.69 65.49
CA ARG A 38 13.07 -2.83 64.45
C ARG A 38 12.92 -3.43 63.05
N LEU A 39 13.08 -4.75 62.91
CA LEU A 39 12.88 -5.45 61.65
C LEU A 39 11.42 -5.33 61.19
N GLN A 40 10.47 -5.61 62.07
CA GLN A 40 9.04 -5.49 61.77
C GLN A 40 8.68 -4.07 61.33
N GLU A 41 9.16 -3.06 62.04
CA GLU A 41 8.87 -1.67 61.72
C GLU A 41 9.47 -1.25 60.37
N HIS A 42 10.71 -1.68 60.08
CA HIS A 42 11.35 -1.42 58.78
C HIS A 42 10.56 -2.05 57.64
N VAL A 43 10.20 -3.32 57.77
CA VAL A 43 9.39 -4.05 56.78
C VAL A 43 8.06 -3.32 56.55
N ARG A 44 7.37 -2.91 57.62
CA ARG A 44 6.11 -2.16 57.52
C ARG A 44 6.27 -0.79 56.83
N LYS A 45 7.37 -0.09 57.06
CA LYS A 45 7.65 1.24 56.45
C LYS A 45 8.03 1.13 54.98
N VAL A 46 8.87 0.15 54.62
CA VAL A 46 9.48 0.08 53.29
C VAL A 46 8.63 -0.69 52.28
N MET A 47 7.98 -1.78 52.70
CA MET A 47 7.24 -2.67 51.81
C MET A 47 6.16 -1.97 50.95
N PRO A 48 5.33 -1.04 51.47
CA PRO A 48 4.31 -0.38 50.66
C PRO A 48 4.89 0.36 49.45
N SER A 49 5.99 1.10 49.66
CA SER A 49 6.67 1.82 48.58
C SER A 49 7.30 0.88 47.55
N MET A 50 7.80 -0.28 47.98
CA MET A 50 8.37 -1.29 47.08
C MET A 50 7.28 -1.93 46.21
N VAL A 51 6.13 -2.25 46.79
CA VAL A 51 4.98 -2.80 46.07
C VAL A 51 4.47 -1.79 45.04
N GLN A 52 4.35 -0.51 45.41
CA GLN A 52 3.93 0.54 44.49
C GLN A 52 4.86 0.63 43.27
N LYS A 53 6.18 0.67 43.50
CA LYS A 53 7.18 0.70 42.42
C LYS A 53 7.12 -0.54 41.54
N ARG A 54 6.88 -1.72 42.13
CA ARG A 54 6.69 -2.96 41.37
C ARG A 54 5.48 -2.85 40.44
N MET A 55 4.35 -2.36 40.94
CA MET A 55 3.15 -2.17 40.12
C MET A 55 3.39 -1.17 38.99
N GLU A 56 4.07 -0.06 39.27
CA GLU A 56 4.45 0.94 38.27
C GLU A 56 5.32 0.33 37.17
N VAL A 57 6.38 -0.40 37.53
CA VAL A 57 7.24 -1.09 36.55
C VAL A 57 6.46 -2.12 35.73
N SER A 58 5.55 -2.87 36.37
CA SER A 58 4.68 -3.81 35.65
C SER A 58 3.74 -3.12 34.66
N GLY A 59 3.18 -1.95 35.02
CA GLY A 59 2.37 -1.14 34.10
C GLY A 59 3.18 -0.63 32.92
N LEU A 60 4.34 -0.02 33.19
CA LEU A 60 5.26 0.45 32.14
C LEU A 60 5.70 -0.67 31.20
N HIS A 61 5.94 -1.86 31.73
CA HIS A 61 6.28 -3.03 30.92
C HIS A 61 5.14 -3.42 29.97
N GLN A 62 3.90 -3.43 30.47
CA GLN A 62 2.72 -3.72 29.66
C GLN A 62 2.51 -2.68 28.55
N ASP A 63 2.68 -1.40 28.87
CA ASP A 63 2.55 -0.31 27.90
C ASP A 63 3.62 -0.39 26.81
N LEU A 64 4.88 -0.62 27.21
CA LEU A 64 5.99 -0.83 26.28
C LEU A 64 5.72 -2.01 25.35
N GLN A 65 5.21 -3.12 25.89
CA GLN A 65 4.86 -4.29 25.10
C GLN A 65 3.76 -3.97 24.08
N GLY A 66 2.74 -3.20 24.47
CA GLY A 66 1.70 -2.69 23.57
C GLY A 66 2.31 -1.88 22.40
N CYS A 67 3.19 -0.93 22.71
CA CYS A 67 3.87 -0.14 21.68
C CYS A 67 4.73 -0.99 20.74
N CYS A 68 5.41 -2.02 21.26
CA CYS A 68 6.16 -2.96 20.42
C CYS A 68 5.25 -3.67 19.41
N TYR A 69 4.06 -4.13 19.84
CA TYR A 69 3.09 -4.75 18.93
C TYR A 69 2.59 -3.79 17.85
N ASP A 70 2.29 -2.54 18.20
CA ASP A 70 1.87 -1.52 17.22
C ASP A 70 2.95 -1.26 16.17
N VAL A 71 4.22 -1.20 16.59
CA VAL A 71 5.36 -1.01 15.69
C VAL A 71 5.55 -2.22 14.79
N GLU A 72 5.49 -3.44 15.32
CA GLU A 72 5.59 -4.67 14.54
C GLU A 72 4.46 -4.77 13.50
N TYR A 73 3.25 -4.37 13.89
CA TYR A 73 2.09 -4.32 13.01
C TYR A 73 2.29 -3.30 11.88
N ALA A 74 2.68 -2.07 12.21
CA ALA A 74 2.95 -1.02 11.23
C ALA A 74 4.06 -1.43 10.25
N LEU A 75 5.15 -2.03 10.76
CA LEU A 75 6.24 -2.55 9.92
C LEU A 75 5.74 -3.64 8.96
N SER A 76 4.89 -4.54 9.45
CA SER A 76 4.29 -5.60 8.63
C SER A 76 3.40 -5.04 7.52
N ALA A 77 2.62 -4.00 7.81
CA ALA A 77 1.80 -3.30 6.82
C ALA A 77 2.66 -2.64 5.74
N VAL A 78 3.74 -1.93 6.12
CA VAL A 78 4.66 -1.31 5.15
C VAL A 78 5.31 -2.36 4.25
N LYS A 79 5.77 -3.48 4.82
CA LYS A 79 6.33 -4.60 4.04
C LYS A 79 5.30 -5.23 3.09
N ALA A 80 4.03 -5.31 3.49
CA ALA A 80 2.97 -5.79 2.63
C ALA A 80 2.70 -4.83 1.45
N MET A 81 2.77 -3.51 1.69
CA MET A 81 2.66 -2.50 0.64
C MET A 81 3.81 -2.60 -0.37
N GLU A 82 5.04 -2.83 0.09
CA GLU A 82 6.20 -3.05 -0.80
C GLU A 82 5.97 -4.27 -1.71
N LYS A 83 5.43 -5.37 -1.18
CA LYS A 83 5.08 -6.56 -1.97
C LYS A 83 3.98 -6.31 -2.99
N ALA A 84 3.12 -5.31 -2.77
CA ALA A 84 2.05 -4.98 -3.70
C ALA A 84 2.56 -4.27 -4.98
N ASP A 85 3.81 -3.78 -5.00
CA ASP A 85 4.42 -3.11 -6.15
C ASP A 85 4.34 -3.96 -7.44
N VAL A 86 4.63 -5.25 -7.34
CA VAL A 86 4.55 -6.18 -8.49
C VAL A 86 3.13 -6.22 -9.08
N ASN A 87 2.10 -6.20 -8.23
CA ASN A 87 0.71 -6.19 -8.69
C ASN A 87 0.36 -4.89 -9.42
N PHE A 88 0.86 -3.75 -8.92
CA PHE A 88 0.67 -2.46 -9.57
C PHE A 88 1.42 -2.39 -10.91
N GLN A 89 2.65 -2.90 -11.00
CA GLN A 89 3.40 -2.98 -12.26
C GLN A 89 2.67 -3.86 -13.28
N ASN A 90 2.17 -5.02 -12.86
CA ASN A 90 1.38 -5.91 -13.73
C ASN A 90 0.11 -5.24 -14.23
N THR A 91 -0.62 -4.56 -13.34
CA THR A 91 -1.82 -3.79 -13.70
C THR A 91 -1.49 -2.69 -14.70
N GLN A 92 -0.40 -1.95 -14.48
CA GLN A 92 0.06 -0.90 -15.38
C GLN A 92 0.42 -1.46 -16.77
N ALA A 93 1.12 -2.60 -16.83
CA ALA A 93 1.50 -3.25 -18.08
C ALA A 93 0.27 -3.70 -18.87
N LEU A 94 -0.71 -4.32 -18.20
CA LEU A 94 -1.98 -4.73 -18.81
C LEU A 94 -2.76 -3.53 -19.37
N LEU A 95 -2.81 -2.42 -18.63
CA LEU A 95 -3.46 -1.19 -19.08
C LEU A 95 -2.79 -0.60 -20.32
N LYS A 96 -1.45 -0.54 -20.36
CA LYS A 96 -0.69 -0.09 -21.53
C LYS A 96 -0.99 -0.97 -22.75
N ASN A 97 -1.02 -2.29 -22.58
CA ASN A 97 -1.33 -3.24 -23.64
C ASN A 97 -2.77 -3.06 -24.16
N ALA A 98 -3.75 -2.92 -23.26
CA ALA A 98 -5.15 -2.68 -23.64
C ALA A 98 -5.32 -1.38 -24.45
N VAL A 99 -4.65 -0.30 -24.03
CA VAL A 99 -4.65 0.98 -24.75
C VAL A 99 -4.02 0.83 -26.14
N PHE A 100 -2.89 0.14 -26.25
CA PHE A 100 -2.22 -0.12 -27.52
C PHE A 100 -3.12 -0.91 -28.49
N LEU A 101 -3.70 -2.01 -28.03
CA LEU A 101 -4.61 -2.83 -28.83
C LEU A 101 -5.84 -2.03 -29.28
N ARG A 102 -6.40 -1.18 -28.40
CA ARG A 102 -7.49 -0.27 -28.77
C ARG A 102 -7.10 0.68 -29.90
N GLN A 103 -5.89 1.24 -29.85
CA GLN A 103 -5.40 2.14 -30.91
C GLN A 103 -5.19 1.38 -32.23
N GLN A 104 -4.65 0.17 -32.17
CA GLN A 104 -4.46 -0.68 -33.35
C GLN A 104 -5.79 -1.03 -34.03
N LEU A 105 -6.81 -1.38 -33.24
CA LEU A 105 -8.16 -1.65 -33.76
C LEU A 105 -8.76 -0.41 -34.43
N LYS A 106 -8.70 0.76 -33.78
CA LYS A 106 -9.19 2.02 -34.38
C LYS A 106 -8.47 2.38 -35.68
N TYR A 107 -7.16 2.14 -35.74
CA TYR A 107 -6.37 2.36 -36.95
C TYR A 107 -6.79 1.42 -38.09
N GLU A 108 -6.99 0.13 -37.80
CA GLU A 108 -7.45 -0.86 -38.78
C GLU A 108 -8.87 -0.54 -39.29
N GLU A 109 -9.78 -0.20 -38.38
CA GLU A 109 -11.15 0.22 -38.68
C GLU A 109 -11.18 1.49 -39.57
N SER A 110 -10.36 2.49 -39.24
CA SER A 110 -10.22 3.70 -40.07
C SER A 110 -9.64 3.41 -41.46
N ARG A 111 -8.73 2.44 -41.57
CA ARG A 111 -8.21 1.94 -42.86
C ARG A 111 -9.27 1.20 -43.66
N ARG A 112 -10.11 0.39 -42.99
CA ARG A 112 -11.23 -0.31 -43.62
C ARG A 112 -12.29 0.67 -44.12
N ASN A 113 -12.65 1.68 -43.35
CA ASN A 113 -13.63 2.69 -43.77
C ASN A 113 -13.14 3.56 -44.95
N LYS A 114 -11.83 3.72 -45.14
CA LYS A 114 -11.24 4.35 -46.35
C LYS A 114 -11.20 3.44 -47.57
N LYS A 115 -11.34 2.10 -47.42
CA LYS A 115 -11.60 1.21 -48.55
C LYS A 115 -13.07 1.39 -48.92
N ASP A 116 -13.29 2.41 -49.74
CA ASP A 116 -14.57 2.81 -50.29
C ASP A 116 -15.38 1.58 -50.80
N PRO A 117 -16.55 1.25 -50.23
CA PRO A 117 -17.45 0.26 -50.84
C PRO A 117 -17.86 0.69 -52.27
N GLN A 118 -17.72 1.98 -52.58
CA GLN A 118 -17.92 2.54 -53.90
C GLN A 118 -16.90 2.06 -54.94
N SER A 119 -15.72 1.58 -54.53
CA SER A 119 -14.71 1.01 -55.44
C SER A 119 -15.13 -0.37 -55.95
N ALA A 120 -15.62 -1.25 -55.07
CA ALA A 120 -16.12 -2.56 -55.47
C ALA A 120 -17.37 -2.43 -56.37
N PHE A 121 -18.29 -1.54 -56.01
CA PHE A 121 -19.50 -1.28 -56.81
C PHE A 121 -19.18 -0.60 -58.16
N LYS A 122 -18.28 0.38 -58.21
CA LYS A 122 -17.81 0.97 -59.49
C LYS A 122 -17.09 -0.05 -60.37
N ARG A 123 -16.25 -0.91 -59.79
CA ARG A 123 -15.53 -1.95 -60.53
C ARG A 123 -16.47 -3.00 -61.09
N LEU A 124 -17.52 -3.39 -60.35
CA LEU A 124 -18.57 -4.26 -60.85
C LEU A 124 -19.38 -3.55 -61.95
N SER A 125 -19.83 -2.31 -61.68
CA SER A 125 -20.63 -1.52 -62.61
C SER A 125 -19.91 -1.21 -63.93
N ALA A 126 -18.58 -1.14 -63.93
CA ALA A 126 -17.78 -0.94 -65.15
C ALA A 126 -17.67 -2.21 -66.02
N HIS A 127 -17.94 -3.39 -65.45
CA HIS A 127 -17.92 -4.68 -66.17
C HIS A 127 -19.32 -5.26 -66.43
N ILE A 128 -20.37 -4.66 -65.87
CA ILE A 128 -21.77 -4.96 -66.21
C ILE A 128 -22.25 -3.98 -67.30
N THR A 129 -21.44 -3.80 -68.34
CA THR A 129 -21.98 -3.29 -69.62
C THR A 129 -22.76 -4.46 -70.20
N LEU A 130 -24.03 -4.55 -69.81
CA LEU A 130 -24.97 -5.52 -70.34
C LEU A 130 -25.25 -5.09 -71.79
N ASP A 131 -24.46 -5.60 -72.73
CA ASP A 131 -24.75 -5.47 -74.15
C ASP A 131 -25.94 -6.39 -74.45
N LEU A 132 -27.13 -5.86 -74.17
CA LEU A 132 -28.38 -6.58 -74.26
C LEU A 132 -29.00 -6.27 -75.62
N PRO A 133 -29.10 -7.24 -76.54
CA PRO A 133 -29.69 -7.00 -77.85
C PRO A 133 -31.20 -6.73 -77.68
N ASP A 134 -31.63 -5.61 -78.27
CA ASP A 134 -33.00 -5.10 -78.40
C ASP A 134 -33.91 -5.24 -77.17
N LEU A 135 -33.76 -4.27 -76.26
CA LEU A 135 -34.74 -3.99 -75.23
C LEU A 135 -36.01 -3.35 -75.83
N PRO A 136 -37.22 -3.79 -75.47
CA PRO A 136 -38.46 -3.15 -75.90
C PRO A 136 -38.47 -1.65 -75.54
N ASP A 137 -38.99 -0.79 -76.42
CA ASP A 137 -38.95 0.68 -76.30
C ASP A 137 -39.36 1.24 -74.92
N ALA A 138 -40.27 0.55 -74.23
CA ALA A 138 -40.73 0.92 -72.89
C ALA A 138 -39.61 0.93 -71.82
N LEU A 139 -38.65 0.00 -71.92
CA LEU A 139 -37.49 -0.04 -71.00
C LEU A 139 -36.46 1.04 -71.35
N ARG A 140 -36.31 1.39 -72.63
CA ARG A 140 -35.43 2.48 -73.08
C ARG A 140 -35.93 3.84 -72.60
N GLU A 141 -37.23 4.06 -72.68
CA GLU A 141 -37.85 5.28 -72.17
C GLU A 141 -37.67 5.40 -70.65
N THR A 142 -37.79 4.28 -69.93
CA THR A 142 -37.55 4.22 -68.49
C THR A 142 -36.08 4.48 -68.15
N ALA A 143 -35.13 3.91 -68.89
CA ALA A 143 -33.70 4.15 -68.70
C ALA A 143 -33.33 5.63 -68.91
N ASN A 144 -33.81 6.24 -70.00
CA ASN A 144 -33.57 7.66 -70.29
C ASN A 144 -34.18 8.58 -69.23
N LYS A 145 -35.35 8.22 -68.69
CA LYS A 145 -36.03 9.00 -67.64
C LYS A 145 -35.28 8.92 -66.31
N VAL A 146 -34.77 7.74 -65.95
CA VAL A 146 -33.93 7.55 -64.76
C VAL A 146 -32.60 8.29 -64.90
N GLU A 147 -31.99 8.28 -66.09
CA GLU A 147 -30.75 9.01 -66.37
C GLU A 147 -30.95 10.54 -66.28
N SER A 148 -32.06 11.07 -66.80
CA SER A 148 -32.44 12.49 -66.66
C SER A 148 -32.69 12.90 -65.20
N ILE A 149 -33.38 12.06 -64.42
CA ILE A 149 -33.60 12.29 -62.99
C ILE A 149 -32.27 12.28 -62.22
N MET A 150 -31.35 11.37 -62.54
CA MET A 150 -30.02 11.31 -61.92
C MET A 150 -29.13 12.50 -62.32
N ALA A 151 -29.24 13.00 -63.55
CA ALA A 151 -28.52 14.18 -64.01
C ALA A 151 -29.00 15.45 -63.30
N HIS A 152 -30.31 15.59 -63.08
CA HIS A 152 -30.87 16.69 -62.29
C HIS A 152 -30.51 16.60 -60.81
N ALA A 153 -30.47 15.40 -60.22
CA ALA A 153 -30.01 15.20 -58.84
C ALA A 153 -28.53 15.56 -58.63
N ARG A 154 -27.69 15.47 -59.68
CA ARG A 154 -26.28 15.89 -59.63
C ARG A 154 -26.06 17.41 -59.77
N GLN A 155 -27.01 18.13 -60.36
CA GLN A 155 -26.91 19.60 -60.53
C GLN A 155 -27.68 20.40 -59.47
N GLY A 156 -28.51 19.74 -58.65
CA GLY A 156 -29.33 20.35 -57.61
C GLY A 156 -28.85 20.12 -56.17
N GLY A 157 -27.55 20.26 -55.91
CA GLY A 157 -27.02 20.25 -54.53
C GLY A 157 -26.79 21.68 -54.01
N PRO A 158 -27.47 22.14 -52.95
CA PRO A 158 -26.91 23.14 -52.03
C PRO A 158 -25.76 22.55 -51.19
#